data_AF-A0A485JHH8-F1
#
_entry.id   AF-A0A485JHH8-F1
#
_cell.length_a   1.000
_cell.length_b   1.000
_cell.length_c   1.000
_cell.angle_alpha   90.00
_cell.angle_beta   90.00
_cell.angle_gamma   90.00
#
_symmetry.space_group_name_H-M   'P 1'
#
loop_
_entity.id
_entity.type
_entity.pdbx_description
1 polymer ?
#
loop_
_entity_poly.entity_id
_entity_poly.type
_entity_poly.pdbx_seq_one_letter_code
_entity_poly.pdbx_strand_id
1 'polypeptide(L)'
;MAISSGLNAYKAATLSDADAKAIANQGCAEMDSGNQVASKSSKYGKRLAKIAKALGNNINGTPVNYKVYMTSDVNAWAMANGCVRVYSGLMDMMNDNEIEGVLGHELGHVALGHSLAEMKASYAIVAAHDAISATSGVASQLSRSQLGDIAEGAINAKYSRDKESEADDFSFDLLKKRVIC
;
A
#
# COMPACT_ATOMS: atom_id res chain seq x y z
N MET A 1 -7.56 28.54 -6.89
CA MET A 1 -6.69 27.34 -6.83
C MET A 1 -5.81 27.26 -5.58
N ALA A 2 -5.39 28.37 -4.95
CA ALA A 2 -4.60 28.30 -3.69
C ALA A 2 -5.40 27.91 -2.42
N ILE A 3 -6.71 28.20 -2.40
CA ILE A 3 -7.57 27.88 -1.25
C ILE A 3 -7.78 26.35 -1.13
N SER A 4 -7.95 25.65 -2.25
CA SER A 4 -8.14 24.19 -2.26
C SER A 4 -6.88 23.42 -1.85
N SER A 5 -5.70 23.86 -2.30
CA SER A 5 -4.43 23.22 -1.88
C SER A 5 -4.14 23.42 -0.39
N GLY A 6 -4.44 24.61 0.16
CA GLY A 6 -4.27 24.89 1.59
C GLY A 6 -5.21 24.06 2.48
N LEU A 7 -6.47 23.92 2.09
CA LEU A 7 -7.45 23.08 2.78
C LEU A 7 -7.07 21.59 2.73
N ASN A 8 -6.57 21.09 1.59
CA ASN A 8 -6.13 19.71 1.47
C ASN A 8 -4.90 19.44 2.36
N ALA A 9 -3.91 20.33 2.35
CA ALA A 9 -2.74 20.22 3.22
C ALA A 9 -3.14 20.23 4.70
N TYR A 10 -4.08 21.09 5.10
CA TYR A 10 -4.62 21.12 6.45
C TYR A 10 -5.31 19.80 6.81
N LYS A 11 -6.21 19.29 5.97
CA LYS A 11 -6.92 18.02 6.22
C LYS A 11 -5.95 16.84 6.35
N ALA A 12 -4.96 16.75 5.46
CA ALA A 12 -3.91 15.73 5.53
C ALA A 12 -3.10 15.83 6.84
N ALA A 13 -2.72 17.04 7.24
CA ALA A 13 -1.97 17.27 8.48
C ALA A 13 -2.78 16.97 9.75
N THR A 14 -4.10 17.22 9.72
CA THR A 14 -4.98 16.96 10.86
C THR A 14 -5.40 15.50 11.01
N LEU A 15 -5.23 14.67 9.97
CA LEU A 15 -5.52 13.25 10.05
C LEU A 15 -4.43 12.54 10.85
N SER A 16 -4.82 11.87 11.94
CA SER A 16 -3.87 11.12 12.78
C SER A 16 -3.30 9.92 12.03
N ASP A 17 -2.10 9.48 12.40
CA ASP A 17 -1.50 8.25 11.83
C ASP A 17 -2.37 7.03 12.11
N ALA A 18 -3.03 7.00 13.27
CA ALA A 18 -3.92 5.91 13.66
C ALA A 18 -5.16 5.86 12.75
N ASP A 19 -5.79 7.02 12.48
CA ASP A 19 -6.93 7.08 11.58
C ASP A 19 -6.51 6.78 10.14
N ALA A 20 -5.36 7.28 9.66
CA ALA A 20 -4.84 6.96 8.34
C ALA A 20 -4.58 5.44 8.16
N LYS A 21 -4.04 4.78 9.20
CA LYS A 21 -3.89 3.31 9.22
C LYS A 21 -5.25 2.59 9.27
N ALA A 22 -6.23 3.13 9.99
CA ALA A 22 -7.58 2.57 10.02
C ALA A 22 -8.27 2.68 8.65
N ILE A 23 -8.09 3.81 7.95
CA ILE A 23 -8.54 3.98 6.57
C ILE A 23 -7.82 2.97 5.67
N ALA A 24 -6.50 2.79 5.81
CA ALA A 24 -5.76 1.78 5.03
C ALA A 24 -6.25 0.35 5.30
N ASN A 25 -6.65 0.01 6.54
CA ASN A 25 -7.25 -1.28 6.86
C ASN A 25 -8.55 -1.53 6.10
N GLN A 26 -9.44 -0.53 6.09
CA GLN A 26 -10.73 -0.65 5.42
C GLN A 26 -10.60 -0.55 3.89
N GLY A 27 -9.74 0.34 3.39
CA GLY A 27 -9.40 0.46 1.97
C GLY A 27 -8.79 -0.82 1.43
N CYS A 28 -7.89 -1.46 2.17
CA CYS A 28 -7.37 -2.79 1.82
C CYS A 28 -8.48 -3.85 1.73
N ALA A 29 -9.41 -3.87 2.68
CA ALA A 29 -10.55 -4.79 2.66
C ALA A 29 -11.49 -4.51 1.47
N GLU A 30 -11.71 -3.25 1.13
CA GLU A 30 -12.51 -2.84 -0.02
C GLU A 30 -11.85 -3.30 -1.33
N MET A 31 -10.55 -3.03 -1.50
CA MET A 31 -9.77 -3.49 -2.67
C MET A 31 -9.80 -5.01 -2.79
N ASP A 32 -9.65 -5.74 -1.68
CA ASP A 32 -9.75 -7.20 -1.67
C ASP A 32 -11.15 -7.69 -2.08
N SER A 33 -12.21 -6.96 -1.75
CA SER A 33 -13.58 -7.32 -2.11
C SER A 33 -13.90 -7.08 -3.60
N GLY A 34 -13.24 -6.09 -4.21
CA GLY A 34 -13.36 -5.77 -5.63
C GLY A 34 -12.47 -6.63 -6.55
N ASN A 35 -11.54 -7.40 -5.99
CA ASN A 35 -10.55 -8.16 -6.76
C ASN A 35 -10.65 -9.68 -6.49
N GLN A 36 -10.38 -10.48 -7.52
CA GLN A 36 -10.29 -11.93 -7.35
C GLN A 36 -8.96 -12.30 -6.67
N VAL A 37 -9.03 -12.64 -5.38
CA VAL A 37 -7.85 -13.08 -4.61
C VAL A 37 -7.51 -14.55 -4.90
N ALA A 38 -6.25 -14.83 -5.20
CA ALA A 38 -5.79 -16.20 -5.40
C ALA A 38 -5.89 -17.03 -4.11
N SER A 39 -6.35 -18.28 -4.24
CA SER A 39 -6.35 -19.21 -3.10
C SER A 39 -4.91 -19.57 -2.69
N LYS A 40 -4.69 -19.85 -1.40
CA LYS A 40 -3.37 -20.27 -0.88
C LYS A 40 -2.85 -21.56 -1.53
N SER A 41 -3.74 -22.42 -2.05
CA SER A 41 -3.39 -23.68 -2.71
C SER A 41 -3.06 -23.56 -4.20
N SER A 42 -3.37 -22.41 -4.81
CA SER A 42 -3.08 -22.13 -6.23
C SER A 42 -1.57 -22.03 -6.51
N LYS A 43 -1.20 -22.09 -7.80
CA LYS A 43 0.19 -21.83 -8.28
C LYS A 43 0.72 -20.51 -7.68
N TYR A 44 -0.03 -19.43 -7.83
CA TYR A 44 0.37 -18.10 -7.36
C TYR A 44 0.37 -18.00 -5.84
N GLY A 45 -0.61 -18.58 -5.15
CA GLY A 45 -0.67 -18.57 -3.68
C GLY A 45 0.52 -19.28 -3.03
N LYS A 46 0.91 -20.45 -3.56
CA LYS A 46 2.10 -21.19 -3.09
C LYS A 46 3.39 -20.43 -3.36
N ARG A 47 3.51 -19.84 -4.55
CA ARG A 47 4.65 -19.03 -4.94
C ARG A 47 4.81 -17.79 -4.06
N LEU A 48 3.71 -17.05 -3.85
CA LEU A 48 3.70 -15.91 -2.95
C LEU A 48 4.05 -16.32 -1.52
N ALA A 49 3.61 -17.49 -1.03
CA ALA A 49 3.97 -17.95 0.30
C ALA A 49 5.50 -18.15 0.47
N LYS A 50 6.20 -18.59 -0.58
CA LYS A 50 7.67 -18.69 -0.59
C LYS A 50 8.31 -17.30 -0.50
N ILE A 51 7.89 -16.39 -1.37
CA ILE A 51 8.37 -15.00 -1.43
C ILE A 51 8.10 -14.27 -0.11
N ALA A 52 6.88 -14.35 0.42
CA ALA A 52 6.48 -13.75 1.69
C ALA A 52 7.26 -14.33 2.88
N LYS A 53 7.65 -15.61 2.82
CA LYS A 53 8.51 -16.20 3.85
C LYS A 53 9.92 -15.60 3.80
N ALA A 54 10.48 -15.39 2.60
CA ALA A 54 11.76 -14.73 2.43
C ALA A 54 11.71 -13.27 2.89
N LEU A 55 10.65 -12.54 2.51
CA LEU A 55 10.41 -11.14 2.88
C LEU A 55 9.82 -10.93 4.28
N GLY A 56 9.61 -11.99 5.06
CA GLY A 56 9.04 -11.89 6.41
C GLY A 56 7.65 -11.24 6.49
N ASN A 57 7.13 -11.16 7.70
CA ASN A 57 5.77 -10.73 8.01
C ASN A 57 5.71 -9.46 8.88
N ASN A 58 6.83 -8.75 9.02
CA ASN A 58 6.91 -7.50 9.75
C ASN A 58 7.99 -6.61 9.12
N ILE A 59 7.67 -5.33 8.96
CA ILE A 59 8.61 -4.31 8.49
C ILE A 59 8.54 -3.10 9.43
N ASN A 60 9.65 -2.82 10.13
CA ASN A 60 9.76 -1.73 11.11
C ASN A 60 8.57 -1.61 12.09
N GLY A 61 8.10 -2.75 12.63
CA GLY A 61 6.98 -2.79 13.58
C GLY A 61 5.59 -2.82 12.93
N THR A 62 5.50 -2.71 11.61
CA THR A 62 4.25 -2.86 10.86
C THR A 62 4.09 -4.33 10.43
N PRO A 63 3.04 -5.05 10.90
CA PRO A 63 2.73 -6.40 10.42
C PRO A 63 2.40 -6.38 8.93
N VAL A 64 2.88 -7.37 8.18
CA VAL A 64 2.72 -7.44 6.72
C VAL A 64 1.85 -8.62 6.32
N ASN A 65 0.89 -8.39 5.42
CA ASN A 65 0.03 -9.41 4.83
C ASN A 65 0.08 -9.37 3.31
N TYR A 66 0.44 -10.49 2.69
CA TYR A 66 0.54 -10.62 1.25
C TYR A 66 -0.66 -11.39 0.67
N LYS A 67 -1.20 -10.90 -0.44
CA LYS A 67 -2.15 -11.66 -1.30
C LYS A 67 -1.84 -11.44 -2.78
N VAL A 68 -2.31 -12.36 -3.61
CA VAL A 68 -2.24 -12.22 -5.08
C VAL A 68 -3.59 -11.82 -5.62
N TYR A 69 -3.64 -10.81 -6.48
CA TYR A 69 -4.81 -10.50 -7.30
C TYR A 69 -4.68 -11.17 -8.66
N MET A 70 -5.74 -11.89 -9.05
CA MET A 70 -5.82 -12.59 -10.33
C MET A 70 -6.22 -11.60 -11.42
N THR A 71 -5.22 -10.94 -12.01
CA THR A 71 -5.35 -10.04 -13.16
C THR A 71 -4.15 -10.20 -14.08
N SER A 72 -4.34 -9.89 -15.37
CA SER A 72 -3.26 -9.82 -16.37
C SER A 72 -2.39 -8.58 -16.22
N ASP A 73 -2.84 -7.59 -15.43
CA ASP A 73 -2.10 -6.36 -15.22
C ASP A 73 -0.77 -6.63 -14.49
N VAL A 74 0.22 -5.80 -14.80
CA VAL A 74 1.56 -5.86 -14.24
C VAL A 74 1.66 -4.81 -13.15
N ASN A 75 1.40 -5.21 -11.91
CA ASN A 75 1.55 -4.31 -10.77
C ASN A 75 1.78 -5.05 -9.45
N ALA A 76 2.31 -4.32 -8.48
CA ALA A 76 2.30 -4.65 -7.06
C ALA A 76 2.17 -3.36 -6.27
N TRP A 77 1.67 -3.43 -5.04
CA TRP A 77 1.55 -2.26 -4.18
C TRP A 77 1.52 -2.64 -2.71
N ALA A 78 1.87 -1.69 -1.85
CA ALA A 78 1.69 -1.81 -0.40
C ALA A 78 1.07 -0.54 0.23
N MET A 79 0.15 -0.74 1.18
CA MET A 79 -0.42 0.38 1.95
C MET A 79 0.19 0.50 3.35
N ALA A 80 -0.09 1.64 3.99
CA ALA A 80 0.41 2.03 5.31
C ALA A 80 0.12 1.06 6.47
N ASN A 81 -0.83 0.14 6.30
CA ASN A 81 -1.14 -0.90 7.27
C ASN A 81 -0.34 -2.20 7.07
N GLY A 82 0.55 -2.26 6.06
CA GLY A 82 1.31 -3.44 5.70
C GLY A 82 0.54 -4.45 4.86
N CYS A 83 -0.59 -4.10 4.27
CA CYS A 83 -1.15 -4.94 3.22
C CYS A 83 -0.33 -4.79 1.94
N VAL A 84 0.07 -5.92 1.36
CA VAL A 84 0.86 -6.01 0.15
C VAL A 84 0.10 -6.86 -0.86
N ARG A 85 -0.07 -6.37 -2.09
CA ARG A 85 -0.71 -7.10 -3.17
C ARG A 85 0.21 -7.17 -4.36
N VAL A 86 0.26 -8.36 -4.95
CA VAL A 86 1.01 -8.63 -6.18
C VAL A 86 0.03 -9.15 -7.22
N TYR A 87 0.17 -8.71 -8.47
CA TYR A 87 -0.75 -9.13 -9.53
C TYR A 87 -0.19 -10.36 -10.24
N SER A 88 -1.06 -11.31 -10.62
CA SER A 88 -0.62 -12.53 -11.32
C SER A 88 0.12 -12.23 -12.62
N GLY A 89 -0.24 -11.16 -13.34
CA GLY A 89 0.47 -10.71 -14.53
C GLY A 89 1.93 -10.35 -14.25
N LEU A 90 2.21 -9.59 -13.19
CA LEU A 90 3.59 -9.32 -12.74
C LEU A 90 4.31 -10.63 -12.39
N MET A 91 3.64 -11.53 -11.67
CA MET A 91 4.24 -12.81 -11.31
C MET A 91 4.59 -13.65 -12.54
N ASP A 92 3.76 -13.68 -13.59
CA ASP A 92 4.05 -14.48 -14.78
C ASP A 92 5.22 -13.94 -15.61
N MET A 93 5.54 -12.65 -15.50
CA MET A 93 6.67 -12.04 -16.21
C MET A 93 8.02 -12.14 -15.48
N MET A 94 7.99 -12.21 -14.14
CA MET A 94 9.19 -12.13 -13.32
C MET A 94 9.48 -13.45 -12.59
N ASN A 95 10.75 -13.69 -12.26
CA ASN A 95 11.17 -14.76 -11.37
C ASN A 95 10.97 -14.39 -9.88
N ASP A 96 11.23 -15.31 -8.96
CA ASP A 96 10.99 -15.08 -7.52
C ASP A 96 11.83 -13.92 -6.96
N ASN A 97 13.11 -13.84 -7.33
CA ASN A 97 14.03 -12.81 -6.82
C ASN A 97 13.66 -11.43 -7.35
N GLU A 98 13.21 -11.34 -8.60
CA GLU A 98 12.71 -10.09 -9.20
C GLU A 98 11.44 -9.60 -8.47
N ILE A 99 10.50 -10.50 -8.18
CA ILE A 99 9.31 -10.15 -7.39
C ILE A 99 9.71 -9.76 -5.95
N GLU A 100 10.68 -10.44 -5.35
CA GLU A 100 11.21 -10.06 -4.04
C GLU A 100 11.81 -8.65 -4.06
N GLY A 101 12.48 -8.26 -5.15
CA GLY A 101 12.95 -6.89 -5.38
C GLY A 101 11.83 -5.86 -5.43
N VAL A 102 10.81 -6.11 -6.26
CA VAL A 102 9.63 -5.23 -6.37
C VAL A 102 8.92 -5.10 -5.03
N LEU A 103 8.64 -6.22 -4.36
CA LEU A 103 7.95 -6.19 -3.06
C LEU A 103 8.84 -5.61 -1.95
N GLY A 104 10.16 -5.76 -2.02
CA GLY A 104 11.10 -5.11 -1.13
C GLY A 104 11.02 -3.58 -1.23
N HIS A 105 10.89 -3.05 -2.46
CA HIS A 105 10.69 -1.63 -2.73
C HIS A 105 9.35 -1.14 -2.15
N GLU A 106 8.26 -1.85 -2.41
CA GLU A 106 6.95 -1.55 -1.82
C GLU A 106 6.98 -1.54 -0.28
N LEU A 107 7.70 -2.49 0.33
CA LEU A 107 7.91 -2.54 1.77
C LEU A 107 8.75 -1.36 2.28
N GLY A 108 9.67 -0.83 1.48
CA GLY A 108 10.41 0.40 1.77
C GLY A 108 9.47 1.59 1.92
N HIS A 109 8.52 1.77 1.01
CA HIS A 109 7.51 2.82 1.13
C HIS A 109 6.67 2.72 2.40
N VAL A 110 6.33 1.50 2.83
CA VAL A 110 5.62 1.28 4.10
C VAL A 110 6.53 1.59 5.30
N ALA A 111 7.76 1.07 5.29
CA ALA A 111 8.71 1.17 6.39
C ALA A 111 9.14 2.61 6.68
N LEU A 112 9.25 3.44 5.64
CA LEU A 112 9.65 4.85 5.70
C LEU A 112 8.45 5.81 5.85
N GLY A 113 7.22 5.29 5.84
CA GLY A 113 6.02 6.10 6.02
C GLY A 113 5.56 6.84 4.76
N HIS A 114 6.13 6.54 3.60
CA HIS A 114 5.70 7.10 2.32
C HIS A 114 4.25 6.73 2.02
N SER A 115 3.88 5.45 2.14
CA SER A 115 2.50 4.99 1.93
C SER A 115 1.53 5.64 2.92
N LEU A 116 1.97 5.92 4.16
CA LEU A 116 1.16 6.61 5.16
C LEU A 116 0.88 8.06 4.76
N ALA A 117 1.89 8.76 4.24
CA ALA A 117 1.72 10.12 3.73
C ALA A 117 0.74 10.16 2.54
N GLU A 118 0.83 9.22 1.61
CA GLU A 118 -0.06 9.17 0.44
C GLU A 118 -1.50 8.78 0.82
N MET A 119 -1.68 7.91 1.83
CA MET A 119 -3.02 7.65 2.40
C MET A 119 -3.65 8.93 2.97
N LYS A 120 -2.88 9.75 3.68
CA LYS A 120 -3.36 11.04 4.21
C LYS A 120 -3.66 12.05 3.10
N ALA A 121 -2.82 12.09 2.06
CA ALA A 121 -3.01 12.96 0.91
C ALA A 121 -4.28 12.58 0.12
N SER A 122 -4.48 11.28 -0.15
CA SER A 122 -5.68 10.77 -0.82
C SER A 122 -6.95 11.02 -0.01
N TYR A 123 -6.90 10.79 1.30
CA TYR A 123 -8.00 11.18 2.19
C TYR A 123 -8.31 12.67 2.09
N ALA A 124 -7.31 13.55 2.10
CA ALA A 124 -7.54 14.99 2.04
C ALA A 124 -8.23 15.42 0.73
N ILE A 125 -7.93 14.76 -0.39
CA ILE A 125 -8.59 15.00 -1.68
C ILE A 125 -10.07 14.63 -1.59
N VAL A 126 -10.39 13.40 -1.14
CA VAL A 126 -11.77 12.92 -1.00
C VAL A 126 -12.54 13.75 0.03
N ALA A 127 -11.93 14.04 1.17
CA ALA A 127 -12.53 14.85 2.23
C ALA A 127 -12.78 16.30 1.80
N ALA A 128 -11.99 16.84 0.87
CA ALA A 128 -12.25 18.16 0.30
C ALA A 128 -13.40 18.14 -0.72
N HIS A 129 -13.46 17.11 -1.56
CA HIS A 129 -14.54 16.92 -2.53
C HIS A 129 -15.90 16.73 -1.84
N ASP A 130 -15.95 15.89 -0.81
CA ASP A 130 -17.18 15.50 -0.11
C ASP A 130 -17.44 16.27 1.20
N ALA A 131 -16.64 17.30 1.48
CA ALA A 131 -16.73 18.13 2.70
C ALA A 131 -16.64 17.34 4.04
N ILE A 132 -15.92 16.21 4.07
CA ILE A 132 -15.73 15.36 5.26
C ILE A 132 -14.79 16.02 6.27
N SER A 133 -15.16 16.06 7.55
CA SER A 133 -14.27 16.54 8.61
C SER A 133 -13.31 15.45 9.10
N ALA A 134 -12.05 15.81 9.33
CA ALA A 134 -11.08 14.93 9.99
C ALA A 134 -11.41 14.85 11.49
N THR A 135 -12.09 13.79 11.91
CA THR A 135 -12.40 13.50 13.31
C THR A 135 -11.88 12.13 13.70
N SER A 136 -11.67 11.89 14.99
CA SER A 136 -11.27 10.55 15.46
C SER A 136 -12.30 9.51 15.04
N GLY A 137 -11.83 8.38 14.50
CA GLY A 137 -12.70 7.30 14.01
C GLY A 137 -13.31 7.57 12.63
N VAL A 138 -12.84 8.57 11.89
CA VAL A 138 -13.34 8.93 10.55
C VAL A 138 -13.37 7.74 9.58
N ALA A 139 -12.45 6.78 9.72
CA ALA A 139 -12.45 5.57 8.89
C ALA A 139 -13.84 4.88 8.88
N SER A 140 -14.45 4.68 10.05
CA SER A 140 -15.77 4.05 10.19
C SER A 140 -16.94 4.84 9.57
N GLN A 141 -16.73 6.12 9.27
CA GLN A 141 -17.73 7.01 8.69
C GLN A 141 -17.63 7.09 7.17
N LEU A 142 -16.50 6.64 6.59
CA LEU A 142 -16.32 6.62 5.14
C LEU A 142 -17.19 5.53 4.51
N SER A 143 -17.84 5.90 3.42
CA SER A 143 -18.54 4.95 2.57
C SER A 143 -17.54 4.03 1.85
N ARG A 144 -18.04 2.89 1.34
CA ARG A 144 -17.23 1.95 0.56
C ARG A 144 -16.60 2.59 -0.68
N SER A 145 -17.34 3.44 -1.38
CA SER A 145 -16.81 4.17 -2.54
C SER A 145 -15.68 5.11 -2.14
N GLN A 146 -15.85 5.89 -1.06
CA GLN A 146 -14.79 6.78 -0.56
C GLN A 146 -13.54 6.00 -0.12
N LEU A 147 -13.72 4.84 0.52
CA LEU A 147 -12.59 3.96 0.88
C LEU A 147 -11.87 3.43 -0.36
N GLY A 148 -12.63 3.06 -1.40
CA GLY A 148 -12.08 2.69 -2.70
C GLY A 148 -11.28 3.81 -3.34
N ASP A 149 -11.85 5.01 -3.44
CA ASP A 149 -11.21 6.18 -4.04
C ASP A 149 -9.92 6.57 -3.29
N ILE A 150 -9.94 6.51 -1.95
CA ILE A 150 -8.75 6.80 -1.15
C ILE A 150 -7.68 5.71 -1.36
N ALA A 151 -8.07 4.44 -1.37
CA ALA A 151 -7.14 3.34 -1.58
C ALA A 151 -6.53 3.38 -2.98
N GLU A 152 -7.35 3.60 -4.01
CA GLU A 152 -6.90 3.73 -5.40
C GLU A 152 -5.99 4.95 -5.59
N GLY A 153 -6.32 6.09 -4.98
CA GLY A 153 -5.47 7.27 -4.97
C GLY A 153 -4.10 7.01 -4.34
N ALA A 154 -4.07 6.26 -3.22
CA ALA A 154 -2.82 5.91 -2.55
C ALA A 154 -1.99 4.87 -3.32
N ILE A 155 -2.64 3.88 -3.95
CA ILE A 155 -1.98 2.86 -4.78
C ILE A 155 -1.36 3.50 -6.04
N ASN A 156 -2.05 4.45 -6.66
CA ASN A 156 -1.58 5.12 -7.87
C ASN A 156 -0.76 6.38 -7.58
N ALA A 157 -0.40 6.63 -6.32
CA ALA A 157 0.39 7.77 -5.93
C ALA A 157 1.78 7.70 -6.59
N LYS A 158 2.30 8.87 -6.97
CA LYS A 158 3.67 9.01 -7.49
C LYS A 158 4.54 9.58 -6.40
N TYR A 159 5.58 8.84 -6.01
CA TYR A 159 6.52 9.36 -5.03
C TYR A 159 7.56 10.29 -5.69
N SER A 160 8.18 11.14 -4.88
CA SER A 160 9.30 11.96 -5.35
C SER A 160 10.53 11.10 -5.58
N ARG A 161 11.46 11.55 -6.43
CA ARG A 161 12.71 10.83 -6.72
C ARG A 161 13.49 10.45 -5.46
N ASP A 162 13.46 11.29 -4.43
CA ASP A 162 14.13 11.02 -3.16
C ASP A 162 13.46 9.86 -2.43
N LYS A 163 12.12 9.86 -2.32
CA LYS A 163 11.35 8.77 -1.71
C LYS A 163 11.53 7.43 -2.45
N GLU A 164 11.62 7.47 -3.77
CA GLU A 164 11.91 6.30 -4.62
C GLU A 164 13.32 5.77 -4.33
N SER A 165 14.31 6.66 -4.25
CA SER A 165 15.70 6.28 -3.95
C SER A 165 15.83 5.67 -2.55
N GLU A 166 15.14 6.23 -1.56
CA GLU A 166 15.12 5.68 -0.21
C GLU A 166 14.43 4.31 -0.14
N ALA A 167 13.36 4.10 -0.92
CA ALA A 167 12.68 2.81 -1.02
C ALA A 167 13.56 1.75 -1.71
N ASP A 168 14.32 2.14 -2.74
CA ASP A 168 15.31 1.29 -3.40
C ASP A 168 16.46 0.90 -2.46
N ASP A 169 17.06 1.86 -1.75
CA ASP A 169 18.12 1.61 -0.77
C ASP A 169 17.63 0.67 0.34
N PHE A 170 16.41 0.92 0.85
CA PHE A 170 15.79 0.06 1.84
C PHE A 170 15.57 -1.37 1.31
N SER A 171 15.04 -1.50 0.09
CA SER A 171 14.83 -2.79 -0.56
C SER A 171 16.13 -3.57 -0.67
N PHE A 172 17.18 -2.93 -1.17
CA PHE A 172 18.50 -3.54 -1.31
C PHE A 172 19.05 -4.06 0.03
N ASP A 173 19.00 -3.23 1.08
CA ASP A 173 19.45 -3.62 2.41
C ASP A 173 18.60 -4.77 2.99
N LEU A 174 17.30 -4.74 2.76
CA LEU A 174 16.36 -5.78 3.20
C LEU A 174 16.68 -7.13 2.56
N LEU A 175 16.88 -7.16 1.24
CA LEU A 175 17.16 -8.38 0.48
C LEU A 175 18.53 -8.96 0.87
N LYS A 176 19.54 -8.10 1.01
CA LYS A 176 20.88 -8.49 1.47
C LYS A 176 20.84 -9.09 2.88
N LYS A 177 20.12 -8.45 3.81
CA LYS A 177 19.93 -8.94 5.18
C LYS A 177 19.26 -10.32 5.22
N ARG A 178 18.48 -10.66 4.20
CA ARG A 178 17.70 -11.89 4.10
C ARG A 178 18.32 -12.94 3.19
N VAL A 179 19.52 -12.66 2.66
CA VAL A 179 20.28 -13.58 1.79
C VAL A 179 19.47 -13.98 0.55
N ILE A 180 18.70 -13.02 0.01
CA ILE A 180 17.97 -13.17 -1.25
C ILE A 180 18.88 -12.84 -2.45
N CYS A 181 19.79 -11.88 -2.24
CA CYS A 181 20.82 -11.45 -3.19
C CYS A 181 22.14 -11.18 -2.47
#